data_AF-A0A0G0FE40-F1
#
_entry.id   AF-A0A0G0FE40-F1
#
_cell.length_a   1.000
_cell.length_b   1.000
_cell.length_c   1.000
_cell.angle_alpha   90.00
_cell.angle_beta   90.00
_cell.angle_gamma   90.00
#
_symmetry.space_group_name_H-M   'P 1'
#
loop_
_entity.id
_entity.type
_entity.pdbx_description
1 polymer ?
#
loop_
_entity_poly.entity_id
_entity_poly.type
_entity_poly.pdbx_seq_one_letter_code
_entity_poly.pdbx_strand_id
1 'polypeptide(L)'
;LFLVDDTVFCGTFSIKKIIKLLEIHRNVLGCSLRLGKNTHYCYPLNAHQPIPSIKYIEENFVIYDWTQAHLDFAYALEVSSSLYETKDILSILKNNNFSNPNSLESVLYANLNRFIRKPYLMCFDKSKAFSNPANRVQKTALNRFSMNDKFNSAELLLLYEEGTRIDYSKFFKVIPNGCHMEIDL
;
A
#
# COMPACT_ATOMS: atom_id res chain seq x y z
N LEU A 1 2.27 -10.24 4.68
CA LEU A 1 1.49 -9.39 3.76
C LEU A 1 0.51 -8.63 4.64
N PHE A 2 0.62 -7.31 4.67
CA PHE A 2 -0.41 -6.46 5.27
C PHE A 2 -1.41 -6.03 4.20
N LEU A 3 -2.68 -6.04 4.56
CA LEU A 3 -3.80 -5.59 3.75
C LEU A 3 -4.81 -4.87 4.66
N VAL A 4 -5.57 -3.98 4.06
CA VAL A 4 -6.73 -3.32 4.66
C VAL A 4 -7.97 -3.63 3.84
N ASP A 5 -9.14 -3.32 4.37
CA ASP A 5 -10.45 -3.62 3.80
C ASP A 5 -10.73 -2.91 2.47
N ASP A 6 -10.06 -1.79 2.22
CA ASP A 6 -10.18 -1.00 0.99
C ASP A 6 -9.16 -1.36 -0.10
N THR A 7 -8.33 -2.39 0.11
CA THR A 7 -7.31 -2.81 -0.85
C THR A 7 -7.94 -3.52 -2.04
N VAL A 8 -7.63 -3.04 -3.25
CA VAL A 8 -8.05 -3.61 -4.52
C VAL A 8 -6.83 -4.09 -5.31
N PHE A 9 -6.84 -5.35 -5.75
CA PHE A 9 -5.80 -5.90 -6.63
C PHE A 9 -6.15 -5.66 -8.11
N CYS A 10 -5.28 -4.96 -8.82
CA CYS A 10 -5.45 -4.64 -10.24
C CYS A 10 -4.59 -5.50 -11.18
N GLY A 11 -3.81 -6.43 -10.65
CA GLY A 11 -2.99 -7.34 -11.45
C GLY A 11 -2.57 -8.60 -10.71
N THR A 12 -2.12 -9.60 -11.47
CA THR A 12 -1.60 -10.86 -10.91
C THR A 12 -0.17 -10.68 -10.40
N PHE A 13 0.14 -11.35 -9.30
CA PHE A 13 1.49 -11.43 -8.75
C PHE A 13 1.71 -12.77 -8.05
N SER A 14 2.97 -13.13 -7.81
CA SER A 14 3.33 -14.36 -7.11
C SER A 14 4.02 -14.05 -5.79
N ILE A 15 3.38 -14.39 -4.67
CA ILE A 15 3.98 -14.26 -3.33
C ILE A 15 5.27 -15.09 -3.24
N LYS A 16 5.28 -16.30 -3.80
CA LYS A 16 6.47 -17.17 -3.82
C LYS A 16 7.65 -16.49 -4.53
N LYS A 17 7.39 -15.78 -5.63
CA LYS A 17 8.42 -15.02 -6.34
C LYS A 17 8.94 -13.85 -5.51
N ILE A 18 8.05 -13.10 -4.86
CA ILE A 18 8.41 -11.98 -3.97
C ILE A 18 9.30 -12.46 -2.83
N ILE A 19 8.93 -13.57 -2.16
CA ILE A 19 9.73 -14.17 -1.09
C ILE A 19 11.13 -14.52 -1.59
N LYS A 20 11.23 -15.22 -2.74
CA LYS A 20 12.53 -15.58 -3.33
C LYS A 20 13.41 -14.34 -3.58
N LEU A 21 12.83 -13.25 -4.09
CA LEU A 21 13.58 -12.01 -4.34
C LEU A 21 14.03 -11.32 -3.04
N LEU A 22 13.19 -11.30 -2.00
CA LEU A 22 13.59 -10.76 -0.68
C LEU A 22 14.71 -11.59 -0.03
N GLU A 23 14.74 -12.91 -0.27
CA GLU A 23 15.82 -13.78 0.20
C GLU A 23 17.15 -13.52 -0.53
N ILE A 24 17.10 -13.22 -1.83
CA ILE A 24 18.28 -12.89 -2.66
C ILE A 24 18.80 -11.49 -2.31
N HIS A 25 17.91 -10.50 -2.21
CA HIS A 25 18.26 -9.10 -1.99
C HIS A 25 18.10 -8.71 -0.51
N ARG A 26 19.03 -9.15 0.34
CA ARG A 26 18.97 -8.98 1.81
C ARG A 26 18.96 -7.53 2.30
N ASN A 27 19.36 -6.57 1.47
CA ASN A 27 19.32 -5.14 1.74
C ASN A 27 17.99 -4.47 1.32
N VAL A 28 17.01 -5.26 0.88
CA VAL A 28 15.64 -4.80 0.61
C VAL A 28 14.78 -5.03 1.86
N LEU A 29 14.05 -3.99 2.28
CA LEU A 29 13.19 -4.01 3.46
C LEU A 29 11.90 -4.82 3.25
N GLY A 30 11.30 -4.68 2.07
CA GLY A 30 10.02 -5.28 1.74
C GLY A 30 9.64 -5.07 0.28
N CYS A 31 8.46 -5.55 -0.07
CA CYS A 31 7.88 -5.42 -1.40
C CYS A 31 6.54 -4.69 -1.31
N SER A 32 6.41 -3.56 -1.99
CA SER A 32 5.14 -2.86 -2.12
C SER A 32 4.39 -3.30 -3.37
N LEU A 33 3.10 -3.62 -3.21
CA LEU A 33 2.19 -3.91 -4.31
C LEU A 33 1.48 -2.64 -4.81
N ARG A 34 1.35 -1.62 -3.96
CA ARG A 34 0.72 -0.33 -4.28
C ARG A 34 1.61 0.61 -5.09
N LEU A 35 2.92 0.44 -5.03
CA LEU A 35 3.89 1.26 -5.76
C LEU A 35 4.26 0.69 -7.13
N GLY A 36 4.59 1.59 -8.05
CA GLY A 36 5.20 1.31 -9.34
C GLY A 36 5.55 2.61 -10.06
N LYS A 37 6.10 2.52 -11.27
CA LYS A 37 6.48 3.72 -12.07
C LYS A 37 5.28 4.58 -12.45
N ASN A 38 4.08 4.00 -12.38
CA ASN A 38 2.80 4.65 -12.58
C ASN A 38 2.35 5.49 -11.36
N THR A 39 2.99 5.38 -10.19
CA THR A 39 2.57 6.08 -8.96
C THR A 39 3.10 7.53 -8.94
N HIS A 40 2.49 8.45 -9.68
CA HIS A 40 2.91 9.85 -9.81
C HIS A 40 2.08 10.82 -8.97
N TYR A 41 1.14 10.33 -8.16
CA TYR A 41 0.27 11.12 -7.31
C TYR A 41 0.18 10.56 -5.89
N CYS A 42 0.41 11.42 -4.90
CA CYS A 42 0.23 11.12 -3.48
C CYS A 42 -1.13 11.64 -3.01
N TYR A 43 -2.08 10.74 -2.86
CA TYR A 43 -3.46 11.09 -2.55
C TYR A 43 -3.64 11.81 -1.20
N PRO A 44 -3.06 11.32 -0.07
CA PRO A 44 -3.24 11.98 1.22
C PRO A 44 -2.73 13.43 1.25
N LEU A 45 -1.64 13.71 0.52
CA LEU A 45 -1.02 15.04 0.47
C LEU A 45 -1.50 15.89 -0.72
N ASN A 46 -2.41 15.37 -1.54
CA ASN A 46 -2.96 16.06 -2.71
C ASN A 46 -1.87 16.62 -3.64
N ALA A 47 -0.80 15.85 -3.87
CA ALA A 47 0.40 16.34 -4.53
C ALA A 47 0.92 15.36 -5.57
N HIS A 48 1.46 15.90 -6.67
CA HIS A 48 2.30 15.12 -7.57
C HIS A 48 3.57 14.67 -6.86
N GLN A 49 4.04 13.46 -7.15
CA GLN A 49 5.26 12.92 -6.57
C GLN A 49 6.27 12.51 -7.65
N PRO A 50 7.57 12.77 -7.42
CA PRO A 50 8.61 12.30 -8.32
C PRO A 50 8.78 10.78 -8.20
N ILE A 51 9.01 10.11 -9.32
CA ILE A 51 9.43 8.71 -9.32
C ILE A 51 10.92 8.67 -8.94
N PRO A 52 11.32 7.90 -7.90
CA PRO A 52 12.72 7.81 -7.50
C PRO A 52 13.57 7.13 -8.58
N SER A 53 14.90 7.22 -8.43
CA SER A 53 15.81 6.45 -9.28
C SER A 53 15.59 4.95 -9.04
N ILE A 54 15.17 4.24 -10.09
CA ILE A 54 14.82 2.82 -10.05
C ILE A 54 15.89 1.95 -10.71
N LYS A 55 16.11 0.76 -10.16
CA LYS A 55 16.95 -0.29 -10.74
C LYS A 55 16.13 -1.56 -10.91
N TYR A 56 16.14 -2.12 -12.11
CA TYR A 56 15.55 -3.45 -12.34
C TYR A 56 16.39 -4.53 -11.68
N ILE A 57 15.72 -5.44 -10.99
CA ILE A 57 16.32 -6.68 -10.46
C ILE A 57 15.79 -7.91 -11.18
N GLU A 58 14.64 -7.77 -11.86
CA GLU A 58 14.07 -8.72 -12.82
C GLU A 58 13.11 -7.98 -13.77
N GLU A 59 12.56 -8.67 -14.77
CA GLU A 59 11.71 -8.12 -15.84
C GLU A 59 10.65 -7.12 -15.33
N ASN A 60 9.91 -7.49 -14.29
CA ASN A 60 8.81 -6.68 -13.74
C ASN A 60 9.04 -6.21 -12.29
N PHE A 61 10.26 -6.35 -11.78
CA PHE A 61 10.62 -5.98 -10.41
C PHE A 61 11.70 -4.91 -10.41
N VAL A 62 11.42 -3.83 -9.68
CA VAL A 62 12.36 -2.74 -9.47
C VAL A 62 12.65 -2.56 -7.99
N ILE A 63 13.83 -2.03 -7.70
CA ILE A 63 14.19 -1.52 -6.38
C ILE A 63 14.52 -0.04 -6.48
N TYR A 64 14.28 0.68 -5.40
CA TYR A 64 14.67 2.08 -5.25
C TYR A 64 15.05 2.35 -3.80
N ASP A 65 15.83 3.40 -3.56
CA ASP A 65 16.23 3.82 -2.22
C ASP A 65 15.11 4.63 -1.57
N TRP A 66 14.45 4.08 -0.56
CA TRP A 66 13.34 4.77 0.13
C TRP A 66 13.83 5.89 1.04
N THR A 67 15.10 5.89 1.44
CA THR A 67 15.69 6.92 2.31
C THR A 67 15.91 8.24 1.56
N GLN A 68 15.98 8.17 0.22
CA GLN A 68 16.17 9.32 -0.68
C GLN A 68 14.91 9.65 -1.49
N ALA A 69 13.83 8.89 -1.28
CA ALA A 69 12.58 9.08 -2.01
C ALA A 69 11.70 10.14 -1.34
N HIS A 70 10.55 10.43 -1.96
CA HIS A 70 9.59 11.40 -1.46
C HIS A 70 8.18 10.79 -1.38
N LEU A 71 7.36 11.35 -0.49
CA LEU A 71 5.93 11.05 -0.38
C LEU A 71 5.68 9.54 -0.24
N ASP A 72 4.82 8.93 -1.06
CA ASP A 72 4.49 7.50 -0.91
C ASP A 72 5.70 6.58 -1.07
N PHE A 73 6.70 6.97 -1.88
CA PHE A 73 7.92 6.19 -2.04
C PHE A 73 8.84 6.25 -0.81
N ALA A 74 8.78 7.32 -0.01
CA ALA A 74 9.51 7.43 1.26
C ALA A 74 8.82 6.66 2.41
N TYR A 75 7.56 6.27 2.22
CA TYR A 75 6.75 5.61 3.24
C TYR A 75 6.94 4.08 3.20
N ALA A 76 8.12 3.64 3.62
CA ALA A 76 8.59 2.27 3.39
C ALA A 76 7.92 1.18 4.25
N LEU A 77 7.35 1.54 5.42
CA LEU A 77 6.61 0.64 6.30
C LEU A 77 5.17 1.09 6.40
N GLU A 78 4.27 0.30 5.81
CA GLU A 78 2.86 0.64 5.65
C GLU A 78 2.00 -0.65 5.64
N VAL A 79 0.67 -0.52 5.81
CA VAL A 79 -0.21 -1.70 5.97
C VAL A 79 -1.19 -1.92 4.81
N SER A 80 -1.21 -1.03 3.83
CA SER A 80 -2.03 -1.03 2.62
C SER A 80 -1.35 -1.73 1.44
N SER A 81 -1.14 -3.06 1.53
CA SER A 81 -0.62 -3.93 0.45
C SER A 81 0.90 -4.01 0.28
N SER A 82 1.62 -4.28 1.38
CA SER A 82 3.04 -4.62 1.35
C SER A 82 3.41 -5.93 2.05
N LEU A 83 4.51 -6.52 1.59
CA LEU A 83 5.13 -7.73 2.15
C LEU A 83 6.45 -7.37 2.82
N TYR A 84 6.62 -7.84 4.04
CA TYR A 84 7.84 -7.69 4.83
C TYR A 84 8.24 -9.04 5.44
N GLU A 85 9.53 -9.21 5.75
CA GLU A 85 10.00 -10.40 6.47
C GLU A 85 9.41 -10.40 7.89
N THR A 86 8.82 -11.50 8.32
CA THR A 86 8.22 -11.61 9.67
C THR A 86 9.21 -11.28 10.77
N LYS A 87 10.47 -11.72 10.65
CA LYS A 87 11.52 -11.46 11.65
C LYS A 87 11.80 -9.97 11.86
N ASP A 88 11.58 -9.14 10.85
CA ASP A 88 11.81 -7.70 10.90
C ASP A 88 10.66 -7.00 11.63
N ILE A 89 9.42 -7.37 11.27
CA ILE A 89 8.22 -6.69 11.76
C ILE A 89 7.75 -7.21 13.11
N LEU A 90 7.89 -8.51 13.39
CA LEU A 90 7.34 -9.14 14.59
C LEU A 90 7.87 -8.53 15.88
N SER A 91 9.14 -8.11 15.89
CA SER A 91 9.73 -7.40 17.05
C SER A 91 9.06 -6.05 17.30
N ILE A 92 8.63 -5.34 16.26
CA ILE A 92 7.91 -4.07 16.42
C ILE A 92 6.51 -4.34 16.97
N LEU A 93 5.79 -5.31 16.39
CA LEU A 93 4.41 -5.63 16.79
C LEU A 93 4.32 -6.09 18.24
N LYS A 94 5.28 -6.90 18.72
CA LYS A 94 5.26 -7.43 20.09
C LYS A 94 5.57 -6.39 21.18
N ASN A 95 6.29 -5.33 20.83
CA ASN A 95 6.83 -4.38 21.80
C ASN A 95 6.11 -3.03 21.79
N ASN A 96 5.03 -2.89 21.03
CA ASN A 96 4.31 -1.64 20.88
C ASN A 96 2.80 -1.91 20.91
N ASN A 97 2.06 -0.96 21.49
CA ASN A 97 0.61 -1.01 21.52
C ASN A 97 0.02 -0.30 20.30
N PHE A 98 -0.97 -0.92 19.67
CA PHE A 98 -1.78 -0.34 18.62
C PHE A 98 -3.18 -0.95 18.70
N SER A 99 -4.21 -0.22 18.24
CA SER A 99 -5.61 -0.66 18.34
C SER A 99 -6.34 -0.66 17.00
N ASN A 100 -5.73 -0.09 15.96
CA ASN A 100 -6.27 0.01 14.61
C ASN A 100 -5.13 0.19 13.58
N PRO A 101 -5.41 0.05 12.27
CA PRO A 101 -4.41 0.20 11.21
C PRO A 101 -3.61 1.51 11.26
N ASN A 102 -4.25 2.65 11.51
CA ASN A 102 -3.57 3.95 11.58
C ASN A 102 -2.56 4.02 12.74
N SER A 103 -2.94 3.51 13.92
CA SER A 103 -2.03 3.42 15.07
C SER A 103 -0.89 2.43 14.82
N LEU A 104 -1.13 1.36 14.06
CA LEU A 104 -0.08 0.42 13.66
C LEU A 104 0.90 1.07 12.68
N GLU A 105 0.43 1.81 11.68
CA GLU A 105 1.28 2.56 10.76
C GLU A 105 2.16 3.58 11.50
N SER A 106 1.60 4.27 12.49
CA SER A 106 2.36 5.20 13.34
C SER A 106 3.49 4.50 14.09
N VAL A 107 3.22 3.32 14.66
CA VAL A 107 4.21 2.48 15.34
C VAL A 107 5.30 2.01 14.37
N LEU A 108 4.91 1.56 13.17
CA LEU A 108 5.84 1.12 12.14
C LEU A 108 6.76 2.26 11.70
N TYR A 109 6.19 3.43 11.41
CA TYR A 109 6.93 4.62 10.99
C TYR A 109 7.91 5.10 12.06
N ALA A 110 7.50 5.11 13.33
CA ALA A 110 8.38 5.45 14.45
C ALA A 110 9.59 4.50 14.58
N ASN A 111 9.48 3.27 14.05
CA ASN A 111 10.53 2.26 14.05
C ASN A 111 11.35 2.22 12.75
N LEU A 112 11.07 3.09 11.78
CA LEU A 112 11.67 3.04 10.43
C LEU A 112 13.21 3.12 10.46
N ASN A 113 13.78 3.90 11.38
CA ASN A 113 15.23 4.06 11.54
C ASN A 113 15.96 2.74 11.85
N ARG A 114 15.26 1.71 12.37
CA ARG A 114 15.83 0.37 12.61
C ARG A 114 16.26 -0.31 11.30
N PHE A 115 15.76 0.15 10.17
CA PHE A 115 15.94 -0.46 8.86
C PHE A 115 16.88 0.33 7.94
N ILE A 116 17.69 1.25 8.48
CA ILE A 116 18.64 2.02 7.66
C ILE A 116 19.66 1.13 6.91
N ARG A 117 19.92 -0.09 7.42
CA ARG A 117 20.76 -1.11 6.74
C ARG A 117 20.04 -1.84 5.60
N LYS A 118 18.75 -1.59 5.42
CA LYS A 118 17.91 -2.08 4.33
C LYS A 118 17.29 -0.89 3.58
N PRO A 119 18.11 -0.03 2.93
CA PRO A 119 17.65 1.25 2.38
C PRO A 119 16.79 1.08 1.13
N TYR A 120 16.70 -0.13 0.58
CA TYR A 120 15.94 -0.37 -0.64
C TYR A 120 14.54 -0.92 -0.34
N LEU A 121 13.56 -0.44 -1.09
CA LEU A 121 12.24 -1.08 -1.20
C LEU A 121 12.11 -1.68 -2.59
N MET A 122 11.48 -2.85 -2.68
CA MET A 122 11.12 -3.48 -3.94
C MET A 122 9.68 -3.12 -4.28
N CYS A 123 9.37 -2.94 -5.55
CA CYS A 123 8.01 -2.91 -6.06
C CYS A 123 7.95 -3.46 -7.48
N PHE A 124 6.75 -3.57 -8.03
CA PHE A 124 6.59 -3.90 -9.43
C PHE A 124 6.88 -2.66 -10.30
N ASP A 125 7.26 -2.88 -11.55
CA ASP A 125 7.37 -1.80 -12.54
C ASP A 125 6.03 -1.03 -12.70
N LYS A 126 4.91 -1.75 -12.54
CA LYS A 126 3.55 -1.23 -12.44
C LYS A 126 2.84 -1.78 -11.20
N SER A 127 2.17 -0.91 -10.43
CA SER A 127 1.40 -1.28 -9.24
C SER A 127 0.47 -2.47 -9.50
N LYS A 128 0.36 -3.37 -8.53
CA LYS A 128 -0.53 -4.55 -8.53
C LYS A 128 -1.72 -4.39 -7.58
N ALA A 129 -1.69 -3.36 -6.75
CA ALA A 129 -2.76 -3.01 -5.83
C ALA A 129 -2.90 -1.49 -5.72
N PHE A 130 -4.01 -1.03 -5.17
CA PHE A 130 -4.23 0.31 -4.65
C PHE A 130 -5.32 0.26 -3.57
N SER A 131 -5.40 1.28 -2.73
CA SER A 131 -6.52 1.44 -1.80
C SER A 131 -7.58 2.35 -2.40
N ASN A 132 -8.85 1.91 -2.40
CA ASN A 132 -9.97 2.76 -2.78
C ASN A 132 -10.55 3.45 -1.54
N PRO A 133 -10.29 4.75 -1.32
CA PRO A 133 -10.68 5.44 -0.08
C PRO A 133 -12.19 5.65 0.09
N ALA A 134 -13.02 5.08 -0.80
CA ALA A 134 -14.47 5.22 -0.81
C ALA A 134 -15.17 4.61 0.41
N ASN A 135 -14.74 3.44 0.89
CA ASN A 135 -15.36 2.78 2.03
C ASN A 135 -14.69 3.23 3.34
N ARG A 136 -15.15 4.34 3.93
CA ARG A 136 -14.59 4.83 5.19
C ARG A 136 -15.41 4.39 6.40
N VAL A 137 -14.86 3.44 7.16
CA VAL A 137 -15.42 2.98 8.45
C VAL A 137 -14.79 3.64 9.69
N GLN A 138 -13.66 4.35 9.51
CA GLN A 138 -12.90 5.00 10.60
C GLN A 138 -13.19 6.52 10.72
N LYS A 139 -12.94 7.09 11.91
CA LYS A 139 -13.20 8.51 12.23
C LYS A 139 -11.94 9.37 12.43
N THR A 140 -10.73 8.80 12.36
CA THR A 140 -9.47 9.44 12.80
C THR A 140 -8.68 10.11 11.68
N ALA A 141 -8.88 9.74 10.41
CA ALA A 141 -8.21 10.33 9.25
C ALA A 141 -9.22 10.68 8.16
N LEU A 142 -9.48 11.97 7.93
CA LEU A 142 -10.44 12.41 6.91
C LEU A 142 -9.77 12.38 5.51
N ASN A 143 -10.53 12.00 4.47
CA ASN A 143 -10.10 11.97 3.07
C ASN A 143 -11.09 12.75 2.19
N ARG A 144 -10.79 13.01 0.91
CA ARG A 144 -11.68 13.83 0.05
C ARG A 144 -13.05 13.16 -0.19
N PHE A 145 -13.12 11.83 -0.19
CA PHE A 145 -14.37 11.07 -0.25
C PHE A 145 -15.28 11.28 0.96
N SER A 146 -14.77 11.83 2.07
CA SER A 146 -15.58 12.15 3.24
C SER A 146 -16.69 13.15 3.01
N MET A 147 -16.69 13.80 1.84
CA MET A 147 -17.68 14.80 1.44
C MET A 147 -18.81 14.21 0.58
N ASN A 148 -18.78 12.92 0.24
CA ASN A 148 -19.80 12.26 -0.60
C ASN A 148 -20.70 11.35 0.24
N ASP A 149 -21.92 11.82 0.54
CA ASP A 149 -22.87 11.14 1.41
C ASP A 149 -23.32 9.76 0.88
N LYS A 150 -23.18 9.49 -0.42
CA LYS A 150 -23.56 8.22 -1.05
C LYS A 150 -22.70 7.02 -0.62
N PHE A 151 -21.50 7.28 -0.08
CA PHE A 151 -20.55 6.25 0.32
C PHE A 151 -20.38 6.17 1.84
N ASN A 152 -21.37 6.65 2.61
CA ASN A 152 -21.37 6.44 4.04
C ASN A 152 -21.59 4.95 4.38
N SER A 153 -21.08 4.50 5.53
CA SER A 153 -21.07 3.07 5.88
C SER A 153 -22.46 2.46 6.06
N ALA A 154 -23.50 3.25 6.37
CA ALA A 154 -24.86 2.75 6.51
C ALA A 154 -25.48 2.43 5.14
N GLU A 155 -25.31 3.32 4.16
CA GLU A 155 -25.78 3.09 2.78
C GLU A 155 -25.06 1.90 2.13
N LEU A 156 -23.75 1.78 2.33
CA LEU A 156 -22.97 0.65 1.83
C LEU A 156 -23.41 -0.68 2.49
N LEU A 157 -23.80 -0.66 3.76
CA LEU A 157 -24.35 -1.83 4.45
C LEU A 157 -25.69 -2.26 3.84
N LEU A 158 -26.61 -1.32 3.59
CA LEU A 158 -27.90 -1.61 2.97
C LEU A 158 -27.73 -2.28 1.60
N LEU A 159 -26.87 -1.73 0.74
CA LEU A 159 -26.57 -2.33 -0.56
C LEU A 159 -26.04 -3.77 -0.42
N TYR A 160 -25.16 -4.00 0.55
CA TYR A 160 -24.62 -5.33 0.81
C TYR A 160 -25.70 -6.31 1.31
N GLU A 161 -26.59 -5.87 2.21
CA GLU A 161 -27.72 -6.65 2.72
C GLU A 161 -28.73 -6.99 1.62
N GLU A 162 -28.92 -6.11 0.64
CA GLU A 162 -29.74 -6.33 -0.56
C GLU A 162 -29.10 -7.29 -1.59
N GLY A 163 -27.90 -7.81 -1.30
CA GLY A 163 -27.20 -8.75 -2.17
C GLY A 163 -26.26 -8.11 -3.19
N THR A 164 -26.11 -6.78 -3.18
CA THR A 164 -25.13 -6.10 -4.03
C THR A 164 -23.72 -6.50 -3.62
N ARG A 165 -22.86 -6.75 -4.61
CA ARG A 165 -21.45 -7.08 -4.42
C ARG A 165 -20.61 -6.26 -5.37
N ILE A 166 -19.41 -5.91 -4.93
CA ILE A 166 -18.42 -5.23 -5.75
C ILE A 166 -18.03 -6.15 -6.92
N ASP A 167 -18.15 -5.64 -8.15
CA ASP A 167 -17.67 -6.35 -9.34
C ASP A 167 -16.16 -6.15 -9.48
N TYR A 168 -15.40 -7.02 -8.81
CA TYR A 168 -13.95 -6.92 -8.77
C TYR A 168 -13.28 -7.03 -10.16
N SER A 169 -13.97 -7.62 -11.14
CA SER A 169 -13.43 -7.82 -12.49
C SER A 169 -13.16 -6.49 -13.19
N LYS A 170 -13.92 -5.44 -12.85
CA LYS A 170 -13.76 -4.07 -13.36
C LYS A 170 -12.44 -3.43 -12.95
N PHE A 171 -11.84 -3.86 -11.84
CA PHE A 171 -10.56 -3.32 -11.36
C PHE A 171 -9.36 -4.05 -11.93
N PHE A 172 -9.55 -5.20 -12.56
CA PHE A 172 -8.45 -5.93 -13.18
C PHE A 172 -7.90 -5.15 -14.38
N LYS A 173 -6.58 -5.00 -14.45
CA LYS A 173 -5.83 -4.17 -15.43
C LYS A 173 -6.01 -2.66 -15.29
N VAL A 174 -6.71 -2.17 -14.28
CA VAL A 174 -6.62 -0.75 -13.90
C VAL A 174 -5.16 -0.41 -13.58
N ILE A 175 -4.70 0.74 -14.05
CA ILE A 175 -3.35 1.25 -13.77
C ILE A 175 -3.51 2.41 -12.78
N PRO A 176 -3.28 2.19 -11.47
CA PRO A 176 -3.41 3.24 -10.48
C PRO A 176 -2.40 4.37 -10.74
N ASN A 177 -2.76 5.62 -10.46
CA ASN A 177 -1.80 6.73 -10.49
C ASN A 177 -1.17 7.05 -9.12
N GLY A 178 -1.65 6.40 -8.07
CA GLY A 178 -1.26 6.62 -6.68
C GLY A 178 -1.51 5.37 -5.83
N CYS A 179 -1.00 5.37 -4.60
CA CYS A 179 -1.27 4.29 -3.65
C CYS A 179 -2.73 4.26 -3.21
N HIS A 180 -3.39 5.42 -3.21
CA HIS A 180 -4.83 5.53 -3.09
C HIS A 180 -5.37 6.17 -4.35
N MET A 181 -6.45 5.61 -4.88
CA MET A 181 -7.10 6.10 -6.09
C MET A 181 -8.60 5.93 -5.93
N GLU A 182 -9.32 7.00 -6.23
CA GLU A 182 -10.78 7.00 -6.25
C GLU A 182 -11.24 6.32 -7.54
N ILE A 183 -12.10 5.31 -7.38
CA ILE A 183 -12.81 4.66 -8.47
C ILE A 183 -14.19 4.25 -7.98
N ASP A 184 -15.17 4.34 -8.85
CA ASP A 184 -16.54 3.93 -8.53
C ASP A 184 -16.60 2.41 -8.26
N LEU A 185 -17.39 2.03 -7.25
CA LEU A 185 -17.59 0.66 -6.76
C LEU A 185 -18.69 -0.09 -7.53
#